data_AF-A0A7X9XRT5-F1
#
_entry.id   AF-A0A7X9XRT5-F1
#
_cell.length_a   1.000
_cell.length_b   1.000
_cell.length_c   1.000
_cell.angle_alpha   90.00
_cell.angle_beta   90.00
_cell.angle_gamma   90.00
#
_symmetry.space_group_name_H-M   'P 1'
#
loop_
_entity.id
_entity.type
_entity.pdbx_description
1 polymer ?
#
loop_
_entity_poly.entity_id
_entity_poly.type
_entity_poly.pdbx_seq_one_letter_code
_entity_poly.pdbx_strand_id
1 'polypeptide(L)'
;MKKEKIKIDEQAKILLKEFKEIYEPKNKIIDEIILNGENELSKNQIPQVVLKHVVSGICRVIFLERTTVGDKAGEIIKKMDKLSRSNGYLLFVNPFTISQL
;
A
#
# COMPACT_ATOMS: atom_id res chain seq x y z
N MET A 1 -23.02 5.16 13.92
CA MET A 1 -21.56 5.21 14.14
C MET A 1 -20.94 6.21 13.17
N LYS A 2 -20.29 7.27 13.67
CA LYS A 2 -19.49 8.17 12.82
C LYS A 2 -18.32 7.34 12.27
N LYS A 3 -18.25 7.17 10.94
CA LYS A 3 -17.09 6.59 10.27
C LYS A 3 -15.92 7.52 10.55
N GLU A 4 -15.00 7.12 11.42
CA GLU A 4 -13.75 7.87 11.60
C GLU A 4 -13.01 7.85 10.27
N LYS A 5 -12.90 9.03 9.66
CA LYS A 5 -12.09 9.23 8.46
C LYS A 5 -10.63 9.12 8.89
N ILE A 6 -10.07 7.91 8.83
CA ILE A 6 -8.62 7.73 8.94
C ILE A 6 -7.98 8.58 7.86
N LYS A 7 -7.03 9.45 8.24
CA LYS A 7 -6.35 10.32 7.28
C LYS A 7 -5.59 9.46 6.28
N ILE A 8 -5.56 9.89 5.01
CA ILE A 8 -4.89 9.15 3.92
C ILE A 8 -3.43 8.83 4.29
N ASP A 9 -2.74 9.75 4.98
CA ASP A 9 -1.36 9.58 5.42
C ASP A 9 -1.19 8.34 6.32
N GLU A 10 -2.12 8.11 7.24
CA GLU A 10 -2.12 6.96 8.14
C GLU A 10 -2.43 5.68 7.37
N GLN A 11 -3.40 5.71 6.46
CA GLN A 11 -3.73 4.56 5.61
C GLN A 11 -2.54 4.14 4.75
N ALA A 12 -1.81 5.11 4.18
CA ALA A 12 -0.63 4.84 3.37
C ALA A 12 0.47 4.15 4.19
N LYS A 13 0.73 4.64 5.41
CA LYS A 13 1.72 4.03 6.32
C LYS A 13 1.33 2.61 6.74
N ILE A 14 0.06 2.38 7.05
CA ILE A 14 -0.45 1.05 7.42
C ILE A 14 -0.26 0.07 6.27
N LEU A 15 -0.66 0.45 5.04
CA LEU A 15 -0.54 -0.44 3.89
C LEU A 15 0.92 -0.79 3.53
N LEU A 16 1.84 0.19 3.64
CA LEU A 16 3.27 -0.09 3.42
C LEU A 16 3.82 -1.08 4.46
N LYS A 17 3.47 -0.89 5.73
CA LYS A 17 3.89 -1.78 6.81
C LYS A 17 3.31 -3.19 6.64
N GLU A 18 2.01 -3.29 6.37
CA GLU A 18 1.34 -4.58 6.11
C GLU A 18 2.00 -5.31 4.93
N PHE A 19 2.26 -4.60 3.82
CA PHE A 19 2.94 -5.18 2.67
C PHE A 19 4.32 -5.72 3.05
N LYS A 20 5.14 -4.89 3.72
CA LYS A 20 6.50 -5.23 4.16
C LYS A 20 6.56 -6.48 5.03
N GLU A 21 5.60 -6.63 5.94
CA GLU A 21 5.54 -7.78 6.85
C GLU A 21 5.23 -9.08 6.10
N ILE A 22 4.28 -9.05 5.15
CA ILE A 22 3.70 -10.28 4.59
C ILE A 22 4.24 -10.71 3.23
N TYR A 23 4.90 -9.82 2.47
CA TYR A 23 5.33 -10.15 1.12
C TYR A 23 6.48 -11.16 1.14
N GLU A 24 6.39 -12.17 0.29
CA GLU A 24 7.43 -13.21 0.14
C GLU A 24 7.46 -13.71 -1.31
N PRO A 25 8.63 -14.15 -1.83
CA PRO A 25 9.95 -14.09 -1.19
C PRO A 25 10.45 -12.66 -0.98
N LYS A 26 11.20 -12.40 0.10
CA LYS A 26 11.86 -11.09 0.32
C LYS A 26 12.79 -10.73 -0.82
N ASN A 27 12.81 -9.44 -1.17
CA ASN A 27 13.60 -8.91 -2.27
C ASN A 27 14.19 -7.54 -1.89
N LYS A 28 15.51 -7.40 -2.01
CA LYS A 28 16.25 -6.20 -1.58
C LYS A 28 15.79 -4.92 -2.29
N ILE A 29 15.48 -5.01 -3.59
CA ILE A 29 15.03 -3.84 -4.37
C ILE A 29 13.63 -3.44 -3.91
N ILE A 30 12.75 -4.41 -3.62
CA ILE A 30 11.43 -4.14 -3.05
C ILE A 30 11.57 -3.50 -1.65
N ASP A 31 12.48 -4.00 -0.81
CA ASP A 31 12.74 -3.41 0.51
C ASP A 31 13.21 -1.96 0.41
N GLU A 32 14.10 -1.63 -0.53
CA GLU A 32 14.54 -0.26 -0.80
C GLU A 32 13.39 0.64 -1.29
N ILE A 33 12.52 0.13 -2.16
CA ILE A 33 11.34 0.86 -2.62
C ILE A 33 10.40 1.18 -1.45
N ILE A 34 10.15 0.21 -0.57
CA ILE A 34 9.31 0.40 0.62
C ILE A 34 9.95 1.44 1.53
N LEU A 35 11.24 1.31 1.84
CA LEU A 35 11.95 2.24 2.72
C LEU A 35 11.92 3.68 2.17
N ASN A 36 12.11 3.85 0.87
CA ASN A 36 11.99 5.16 0.23
C ASN A 36 10.56 5.71 0.34
N GLY A 37 9.54 4.85 0.16
CA GLY A 37 8.14 5.23 0.39
C GLY A 37 7.87 5.68 1.84
N GLU A 38 8.36 4.94 2.83
CA GLU A 38 8.26 5.27 4.25
C GLU A 38 8.91 6.64 4.55
N ASN A 39 10.10 6.88 3.99
CA ASN A 39 10.83 8.14 4.13
C ASN A 39 10.07 9.32 3.50
N GLU A 40 9.54 9.19 2.29
CA GLU A 40 8.79 10.28 1.64
C GLU A 40 7.49 10.61 2.41
N LEU A 41 6.78 9.60 2.95
CA LEU A 41 5.63 9.84 3.81
C LEU A 41 5.99 10.56 5.12
N SER A 42 7.20 10.36 5.65
CA SER A 42 7.68 11.09 6.84
C SER A 42 7.99 12.55 6.57
N LYS A 43 8.30 12.90 5.31
CA LYS A 43 8.52 14.28 4.85
C LYS A 43 7.23 15.01 4.49
N ASN A 44 6.07 14.47 4.86
CA ASN A 44 4.74 15.01 4.53
C ASN A 44 4.49 15.16 3.01
N GLN A 45 5.11 14.32 2.18
CA GLN A 45 4.75 14.25 0.77
C GLN A 45 3.32 13.75 0.58
N ILE A 46 2.71 14.11 -0.55
CA ILE A 46 1.35 13.71 -0.90
C ILE A 46 1.29 12.18 -0.97
N PRO A 47 0.57 11.49 -0.07
CA PRO A 47 0.64 10.03 0.03
C PRO A 47 0.20 9.32 -1.25
N GLN A 48 -0.74 9.91 -1.99
CA GLN A 48 -1.21 9.38 -3.26
C GLN A 48 -0.07 9.27 -4.27
N VAL A 49 0.78 10.29 -4.35
CA VAL A 49 1.95 10.31 -5.23
C VAL A 49 2.98 9.28 -4.77
N VAL A 50 3.23 9.21 -3.46
CA VAL A 50 4.18 8.24 -2.88
C VAL A 50 3.73 6.81 -3.18
N LEU A 51 2.47 6.47 -2.91
CA LEU A 51 1.93 5.13 -3.16
C LEU A 51 1.94 4.77 -4.65
N LYS A 52 1.68 5.74 -5.54
CA LYS A 52 1.78 5.51 -6.98
C LYS A 52 3.21 5.10 -7.38
N HIS A 53 4.22 5.78 -6.85
CA HIS A 53 5.62 5.44 -7.11
C HIS A 53 6.00 4.07 -6.51
N VAL A 54 5.58 3.78 -5.29
CA VAL A 54 5.84 2.50 -4.64
C VAL A 54 5.22 1.35 -5.43
N VAL A 55 3.93 1.42 -5.76
CA VAL A 55 3.22 0.39 -6.54
C VAL A 55 3.89 0.20 -7.89
N SER A 56 4.19 1.28 -8.60
CA SER A 56 4.86 1.21 -9.90
C SER A 56 6.25 0.58 -9.79
N GLY A 57 7.00 0.88 -8.73
CA GLY A 57 8.32 0.31 -8.47
C GLY A 57 8.23 -1.20 -8.23
N ILE A 58 7.36 -1.63 -7.33
CA ILE A 58 7.17 -3.05 -7.00
C ILE A 58 6.75 -3.85 -8.22
N CYS A 59 5.74 -3.38 -8.97
CA CYS A 59 5.28 -4.06 -10.18
C CYS A 59 6.38 -4.17 -11.24
N ARG A 60 7.26 -3.16 -11.34
CA ARG A 60 8.41 -3.19 -12.25
C ARG A 60 9.42 -4.25 -11.84
N VAL A 61 9.72 -4.40 -10.55
CA VAL A 61 10.62 -5.46 -10.05
C VAL A 61 10.02 -6.85 -10.32
N ILE A 62 8.74 -7.05 -9.96
CA ILE A 62 8.00 -8.30 -10.25
C ILE A 62 8.14 -8.69 -11.72
N PHE A 63 7.92 -7.73 -12.62
CA PHE A 63 7.97 -7.98 -14.06
C PHE A 63 9.39 -8.28 -14.57
N LEU A 64 10.38 -7.47 -14.19
CA LEU A 64 11.75 -7.60 -14.70
C LEU A 64 12.48 -8.82 -14.14
N GLU A 65 12.31 -9.10 -12.85
CA GLU A 65 13.01 -10.20 -12.18
C GLU A 65 12.21 -11.52 -12.22
N ARG A 66 10.97 -11.48 -12.76
CA ARG A 66 10.04 -12.62 -12.76
C ARG A 66 9.83 -13.23 -11.38
N THR A 67 9.86 -12.37 -10.35
CA THR A 67 9.59 -12.76 -8.96
C THR A 67 8.10 -12.62 -8.64
N THR A 68 7.68 -13.18 -7.50
CA THR A 68 6.36 -12.96 -6.92
C THR A 68 6.48 -12.24 -5.59
N VAL A 69 5.37 -11.73 -5.07
CA VAL A 69 5.25 -11.16 -3.73
C VAL A 69 4.25 -11.94 -2.87
N GLY A 70 3.61 -12.96 -3.43
CA GLY A 70 2.54 -13.73 -2.81
C GLY A 70 1.16 -13.06 -2.94
N ASP A 71 0.11 -13.88 -2.99
CA ASP A 71 -1.26 -13.42 -3.26
C ASP A 71 -1.76 -12.38 -2.26
N LYS A 72 -1.50 -12.62 -0.97
CA LYS A 72 -1.91 -11.70 0.11
C LYS A 72 -1.25 -10.32 -0.05
N ALA A 73 0.03 -10.28 -0.39
CA ALA A 73 0.74 -9.02 -0.62
C ALA A 73 0.26 -8.35 -1.92
N GLY A 74 -0.09 -9.14 -2.94
CA GLY A 74 -0.75 -8.67 -4.15
C GLY A 74 -2.06 -7.93 -3.87
N GLU A 75 -2.88 -8.41 -2.92
CA GLU A 75 -4.08 -7.70 -2.47
C GLU A 75 -3.75 -6.36 -1.78
N ILE A 76 -2.65 -6.28 -1.04
CA ILE A 76 -2.20 -5.00 -0.45
C ILE A 76 -1.72 -4.03 -1.54
N ILE A 77 -1.01 -4.51 -2.58
CA ILE A 77 -0.65 -3.70 -3.74
C ILE A 77 -1.90 -3.10 -4.40
N LYS A 78 -2.96 -3.89 -4.59
CA LYS A 78 -4.24 -3.40 -5.14
C LYS A 78 -4.87 -2.31 -4.27
N LYS A 79 -4.82 -2.46 -2.94
CA LYS A 79 -5.30 -1.43 -2.00
C LYS A 79 -4.47 -0.16 -2.08
N MET A 80 -3.14 -0.27 -2.15
CA MET A 80 -2.23 0.87 -2.34
C MET A 80 -2.49 1.59 -3.67
N ASP A 81 -2.66 0.84 -4.76
CA ASP A 81 -2.97 1.38 -6.09
C ASP A 81 -4.32 2.11 -6.10
N LYS A 82 -5.31 1.58 -5.40
CA LYS A 82 -6.61 2.26 -5.21
C LYS A 82 -6.46 3.56 -4.41
N LEU A 83 -5.71 3.54 -3.32
CA LEU A 83 -5.46 4.73 -2.48
C LEU A 83 -4.70 5.81 -3.26
N SER A 84 -3.74 5.40 -4.09
CA SER A 84 -2.94 6.28 -4.95
C SER A 84 -3.77 7.09 -5.96
N ARG A 85 -4.94 6.58 -6.34
CA ARG A 85 -5.87 7.22 -7.29
C ARG A 85 -7.05 7.90 -6.59
N SER A 86 -7.06 7.95 -5.27
CA SER A 86 -8.16 8.54 -4.52
C SER A 86 -8.07 10.07 -4.45
N ASN A 87 -9.19 10.75 -4.70
CA ASN A 87 -9.31 12.21 -4.61
C ASN A 87 -9.40 12.74 -3.16
N GLY A 88 -8.77 12.08 -2.19
CA GLY A 88 -8.72 12.56 -0.81
C GLY A 88 -9.52 11.75 0.22
N TYR A 89 -10.27 10.71 -0.21
CA TYR A 89 -10.95 9.79 0.72
C TYR A 89 -11.05 8.37 0.14
N LEU A 90 -10.46 7.40 0.82
CA LEU A 90 -10.84 5.99 0.68
C LEU A 90 -11.81 5.63 1.81
N LEU A 91 -13.04 5.28 1.45
CA LEU A 91 -13.96 4.62 2.36
C LEU A 91 -13.41 3.21 2.60
N PHE A 92 -12.71 3.01 3.72
CA PHE A 92 -12.43 1.67 4.21
C PHE A 92 -13.76 1.04 4.63
N VAL A 93 -14.21 0.04 3.88
CA VAL A 93 -15.27 -0.87 4.32
C VAL A 93 -14.54 -2.03 5.00
N ASN A 94 -14.70 -2.15 6.31
CA ASN A 94 -14.07 -3.20 7.09
C ASN A 94 -14.67 -4.55 6.60
N PRO A 95 -13.88 -5.51 6.08
CA PRO A 95 -14.44 -6.76 5.57
C PRO A 95 -15.18 -7.58 6.65
N PHE A 96 -14.90 -7.32 7.94
CA PHE A 96 -15.63 -7.92 9.07
C PHE A 96 -17.08 -7.43 9.25
N THR A 97 -17.51 -6.36 8.58
CA THR A 97 -18.88 -5.82 8.73
C THR A 97 -19.88 -6.29 7.68
N ILE A 98 -19.45 -7.06 6.66
CA ILE A 98 -20.36 -7.57 5.62
C ILE A 98 -21.11 -8.82 6.08
N SER A 99 -20.62 -9.51 7.12
CA SER A 99 -21.24 -10.76 7.60
C SER A 99 -22.49 -10.56 8.49
N GLN A 100 -23.07 -9.36 8.54
CA GLN A 100 -24.27 -9.03 9.34
C GLN A 100 -25.36 -8.28 8.55
N LEU A 101 -25.35 -8.33 7.23
CA LEU A 101 -26.48 -7.93 6.37
C LEU A 101 -27.00 -9.14 5.60
#